data_AF-A0A8G1IXR9-F1
#
_entry.id   AF-A0A8G1IXR9-F1
#
_cell.length_a   1.000
_cell.length_b   1.000
_cell.length_c   1.000
_cell.angle_alpha   90.00
_cell.angle_beta   90.00
_cell.angle_gamma   90.00
#
_symmetry.space_group_name_H-M   'P 1'
#
loop_
_entity.id
_entity.type
_entity.pdbx_description
1 polymer ?
#
loop_
_entity_poly.entity_id
_entity_poly.type
_entity_poly.pdbx_seq_one_letter_code
_entity_poly.pdbx_strand_id
1 'polypeptide(L)'
;MGIPNDEQFEAAFGELAEAAAVMANPAEASVLRARVRRRRTARAGVAGVAAVAVLSASGWLMQHALGQDTDPPPADDETTAAVEPTPTAEDPTSPAETTTTAEEEHVEAPVLPEFDDLAGTAMDLFSFMPGASIDGICRTDGAELVDGRTGDPMRSTGQVVLLEVVHAPMTDGGQEQAVAFLGCRFAEAAAFQAVLLAEDGNGGWEAAAQLIHSKANADRPYDIAAHPDYGVLIGVAERYMCCAGDPDAIDYWVERAVLDDVGNPVLDRLAESEVPSGFFADLAVTVDAIETADAGVWTLTVTVRNNGSDASGRYRLSGCLDAGIEADADFVECFEGGTALGDIDGLDVGETYTATWTVTVAATGDSAYARFTVEADTRSEPGIVRDVVLADNEAFFDFNA
;
A
#
# COMPACT_ATOMS: atom_id res chain seq x y z
N MET A 1 27.34 3.45 -52.97
CA MET A 1 26.29 2.94 -52.06
C MET A 1 25.14 2.50 -52.93
N GLY A 2 24.85 1.20 -52.95
CA GLY A 2 23.75 0.65 -53.77
C GLY A 2 22.41 0.87 -53.08
N ILE A 3 21.40 1.26 -53.84
CA ILE A 3 20.02 1.40 -53.37
C ILE A 3 19.52 -0.01 -53.00
N PRO A 4 18.98 -0.25 -51.80
CA PRO A 4 18.42 -1.55 -51.42
C PRO A 4 17.32 -1.98 -52.39
N ASN A 5 17.30 -3.27 -52.74
CA ASN A 5 16.28 -3.89 -53.59
C ASN A 5 14.91 -3.87 -52.87
N ASP A 6 13.84 -3.48 -53.56
CA ASP A 6 12.46 -3.42 -53.04
C ASP A 6 12.00 -4.74 -52.40
N GLU A 7 12.53 -5.88 -52.85
CA GLU A 7 12.26 -7.19 -52.24
C GLU A 7 12.75 -7.31 -50.78
N GLN A 8 13.80 -6.58 -50.39
CA GLN A 8 14.29 -6.56 -49.01
C GLN A 8 13.39 -5.69 -48.11
N PHE A 9 12.74 -4.69 -48.69
CA PHE A 9 11.80 -3.85 -47.98
C PHE A 9 10.49 -4.60 -47.73
N GLU A 10 9.93 -5.26 -48.75
CA GLU A 10 8.70 -6.06 -48.57
C GLU A 10 8.89 -7.25 -47.61
N ALA A 11 10.06 -7.90 -47.62
CA ALA A 11 10.35 -8.97 -46.66
C ALA A 11 10.38 -8.47 -45.20
N ALA A 12 10.93 -7.28 -44.96
CA ALA A 12 11.00 -6.70 -43.61
C ALA A 12 9.62 -6.28 -43.08
N PHE A 13 8.73 -5.75 -43.94
CA PHE A 13 7.37 -5.43 -43.54
C PHE A 13 6.47 -6.67 -43.41
N GLY A 14 6.75 -7.73 -44.17
CA GLY A 14 6.08 -9.03 -44.02
C GLY A 14 6.34 -9.67 -42.65
N GLU A 15 7.60 -9.71 -42.21
CA GLU A 15 7.94 -10.19 -40.86
C GLU A 15 7.32 -9.34 -39.75
N LEU A 16 7.23 -8.01 -39.94
CA LEU A 16 6.59 -7.12 -38.97
C LEU A 16 5.07 -7.34 -38.89
N ALA A 17 4.40 -7.56 -40.03
CA ALA A 17 2.97 -7.83 -40.07
C ALA A 17 2.62 -9.21 -39.48
N GLU A 18 3.47 -10.22 -39.70
CA GLU A 18 3.31 -11.55 -39.09
C GLU A 18 3.56 -11.51 -37.58
N ALA A 19 4.56 -10.75 -37.11
CA ALA A 19 4.77 -10.51 -35.69
C ALA A 19 3.61 -9.73 -35.03
N ALA A 20 3.03 -8.75 -35.72
CA ALA A 20 1.87 -8.01 -35.25
C ALA A 20 0.60 -8.87 -35.20
N ALA A 21 0.42 -9.79 -36.15
CA ALA A 21 -0.70 -10.73 -36.15
C ALA A 21 -0.63 -11.74 -34.98
N VAL A 22 0.57 -12.14 -34.57
CA VAL A 22 0.79 -12.99 -33.38
C VAL A 22 0.49 -12.22 -32.07
N MET A 23 0.74 -10.91 -32.03
CA MET A 23 0.42 -10.07 -30.86
C MET A 23 -1.07 -9.71 -30.77
N ALA A 24 -1.81 -9.73 -31.88
CA ALA A 24 -3.25 -9.46 -31.90
C ALA A 24 -4.13 -10.64 -31.46
N ASN A 25 -3.54 -11.82 -31.19
CA ASN A 25 -4.28 -13.00 -30.73
C ASN A 25 -4.10 -13.18 -29.20
N PRO A 26 -5.06 -12.75 -28.36
CA PRO A 26 -4.89 -12.65 -26.91
C PRO A 26 -4.66 -14.00 -26.21
N ALA A 27 -5.03 -15.11 -26.86
CA ALA A 27 -4.84 -16.47 -26.31
C ALA A 27 -3.37 -16.93 -26.34
N GLU A 28 -2.53 -16.39 -27.23
CA GLU A 28 -1.13 -16.81 -27.37
C GLU A 28 -0.15 -15.88 -26.63
N ALA A 29 -0.51 -14.61 -26.44
CA ALA A 29 0.25 -13.63 -25.67
C ALA A 29 0.36 -14.02 -24.18
N SER A 30 -0.68 -14.62 -23.60
CA SER A 30 -0.68 -15.12 -22.21
C SER A 30 0.26 -16.32 -22.03
N VAL A 31 0.34 -17.21 -23.03
CA VAL A 31 1.24 -18.37 -23.03
C VAL A 31 2.71 -17.93 -23.17
N LEU A 32 2.99 -16.89 -23.96
CA LEU A 32 4.33 -16.30 -24.07
C LEU A 32 4.77 -15.62 -22.77
N ARG A 33 3.90 -14.85 -22.11
CA ARG A 33 4.19 -14.22 -20.80
C ARG A 33 4.45 -15.28 -19.71
N ALA A 34 3.65 -16.35 -19.66
CA ALA A 34 3.87 -17.46 -18.75
C ALA A 34 5.21 -18.19 -19.00
N ARG A 35 5.61 -18.35 -20.27
CA ARG A 35 6.88 -19.00 -20.64
C ARG A 35 8.11 -18.13 -20.33
N VAL A 36 7.99 -16.81 -20.44
CA VAL A 36 9.05 -15.86 -20.04
C VAL A 36 9.19 -15.81 -18.50
N ARG A 37 8.08 -15.76 -17.75
CA ARG A 37 8.09 -15.80 -16.27
C ARG A 37 8.74 -17.09 -15.75
N ARG A 38 8.43 -18.25 -16.36
CA ARG A 38 9.03 -19.55 -16.01
C ARG A 38 10.53 -19.65 -16.31
N ARG A 39 11.04 -18.92 -17.33
CA ARG A 39 12.48 -18.86 -17.62
C ARG A 39 13.25 -17.95 -16.66
N ARG A 40 12.63 -16.87 -16.16
CA ARG A 40 13.24 -16.01 -15.12
C ARG A 40 13.34 -16.73 -13.78
N THR A 41 12.29 -17.42 -13.33
CA THR A 41 12.32 -18.18 -12.07
C THR A 41 13.28 -19.37 -12.11
N ALA A 42 13.40 -20.05 -13.25
CA ALA A 42 14.35 -21.16 -13.41
C ALA A 42 15.84 -20.72 -13.40
N ARG A 43 16.16 -19.46 -13.75
CA ARG A 43 17.54 -18.95 -13.68
C ARG A 43 17.92 -18.46 -12.28
N ALA A 44 16.97 -17.98 -11.48
CA ALA A 44 17.22 -17.61 -10.07
C ALA A 44 17.44 -18.84 -9.17
N GLY A 45 16.82 -19.99 -9.49
CA GLY A 45 16.92 -21.21 -8.68
C GLY A 45 18.26 -21.96 -8.76
N VAL A 46 19.09 -21.75 -9.79
CA VAL A 46 20.33 -22.53 -9.97
C VAL A 46 21.51 -21.96 -9.16
N ALA A 47 21.43 -20.71 -8.69
CA ALA A 47 22.46 -20.11 -7.84
C ALA A 47 22.31 -20.46 -6.33
N GLY A 48 21.10 -20.79 -5.86
CA GLY A 48 20.82 -21.03 -4.43
C GLY A 48 21.06 -22.46 -3.94
N VAL A 49 20.96 -23.47 -4.81
CA VAL A 49 21.01 -24.88 -4.38
C VAL A 49 22.44 -25.37 -4.05
N ALA A 50 23.47 -24.72 -4.58
CA ALA A 50 24.87 -25.08 -4.26
C ALA A 50 25.32 -24.63 -2.87
N ALA A 51 24.72 -23.57 -2.30
CA ALA A 51 25.12 -23.00 -1.01
C ALA A 51 24.51 -23.75 0.19
N VAL A 52 23.30 -24.30 0.05
CA VAL A 52 22.59 -24.98 1.15
C VAL A 52 23.15 -26.41 1.39
N ALA A 53 23.64 -27.09 0.37
CA ALA A 53 24.19 -28.45 0.50
C ALA A 53 25.52 -28.53 1.27
N VAL A 54 26.27 -27.41 1.39
CA VAL A 54 27.54 -27.37 2.14
C VAL A 54 27.31 -27.10 3.64
N LEU A 55 26.19 -26.47 4.01
CA LEU A 55 25.90 -26.07 5.39
C LEU A 55 25.17 -27.13 6.22
N SER A 56 24.49 -28.10 5.59
CA SER A 56 23.81 -29.18 6.33
C SER A 56 24.74 -30.32 6.75
N ALA A 57 25.92 -30.46 6.15
CA ALA A 57 26.87 -31.52 6.48
C ALA A 57 27.70 -31.23 7.76
N SER A 58 27.86 -29.97 8.15
CA SER A 58 28.65 -29.56 9.33
C SER A 58 27.86 -29.63 10.64
N GLY A 59 26.54 -29.44 10.61
CA GLY A 59 25.68 -29.50 11.80
C GLY A 59 25.58 -30.91 12.41
N TRP A 60 25.50 -31.94 11.57
CA TRP A 60 25.33 -33.32 12.03
C TRP A 60 26.60 -33.90 12.70
N LEU A 61 27.80 -33.44 12.31
CA LEU A 61 29.06 -33.87 12.90
C LEU A 61 29.36 -33.25 14.28
N MET A 62 28.79 -32.08 14.59
CA MET A 62 28.99 -31.43 15.90
C MET A 62 28.06 -31.98 17.00
N GLN A 63 26.89 -32.52 16.64
CA GLN A 63 25.91 -33.00 17.62
C GLN A 63 26.27 -34.37 18.23
N HIS A 64 27.17 -35.14 17.62
CA HIS A 64 27.69 -36.41 18.16
C HIS A 64 29.04 -36.30 18.89
N ALA A 65 29.69 -35.13 18.90
CA ALA A 65 31.00 -34.95 19.54
C ALA A 65 30.92 -34.50 21.01
N LEU A 66 29.77 -34.00 21.45
CA LEU A 66 29.52 -33.56 22.82
C LEU A 66 28.52 -34.53 23.45
N GLY A 67 29.04 -35.65 23.99
CA GLY A 67 28.25 -36.73 24.58
C GLY A 67 27.41 -36.29 25.78
N GLN A 68 26.24 -35.73 25.51
CA GLN A 68 25.15 -35.57 26.47
C GLN A 68 23.97 -36.39 25.98
N ASP A 69 23.97 -37.66 26.37
CA ASP A 69 22.77 -38.50 26.37
C ASP A 69 21.82 -37.96 27.45
N THR A 70 20.87 -37.12 27.05
CA THR A 70 19.68 -36.84 27.86
C THR A 70 18.53 -37.69 27.34
N ASP A 71 18.22 -38.75 28.09
CA ASP A 71 17.02 -39.57 27.89
C ASP A 71 15.77 -38.67 27.89
N PRO A 72 14.84 -38.83 26.93
CA PRO A 72 13.55 -38.18 27.00
C PRO A 72 12.72 -38.76 28.17
N PRO A 73 11.97 -37.92 28.91
CA PRO A 73 11.08 -38.40 29.96
C PRO A 73 9.94 -39.26 29.37
N PRO A 74 9.42 -40.23 30.13
CA PRO A 74 8.37 -41.13 29.66
C PRO A 74 7.07 -40.38 29.39
N ALA A 75 6.33 -40.83 28.38
CA ALA A 75 4.99 -40.36 28.06
C ALA A 75 4.00 -40.70 29.18
N ASP A 76 3.18 -39.73 29.57
CA ASP A 76 2.06 -39.95 30.48
C ASP A 76 0.93 -40.69 29.76
N ASP A 77 0.54 -41.85 30.30
CA ASP A 77 -0.63 -42.62 29.89
C ASP A 77 -1.91 -41.94 30.41
N GLU A 78 -2.61 -41.19 29.56
CA GLU A 78 -3.98 -40.75 29.87
C GLU A 78 -4.97 -41.92 29.72
N THR A 79 -5.49 -42.35 30.87
CA THR A 79 -6.56 -43.33 31.00
C THR A 79 -7.90 -42.65 30.69
N THR A 80 -8.53 -42.97 29.56
CA THR A 80 -9.90 -42.57 29.26
C THR A 80 -10.90 -43.44 30.02
N ALA A 81 -11.62 -42.84 30.96
CA ALA A 81 -12.76 -43.47 31.62
C ALA A 81 -13.98 -43.43 30.70
N ALA A 82 -14.48 -44.61 30.30
CA ALA A 82 -15.76 -44.75 29.61
C ALA A 82 -16.91 -44.53 30.59
N VAL A 83 -17.76 -43.53 30.33
CA VAL A 83 -19.02 -43.31 31.03
C VAL A 83 -20.15 -43.97 30.22
N GLU A 84 -20.79 -44.97 30.83
CA GLU A 84 -22.03 -45.61 30.36
C GLU A 84 -23.22 -44.64 30.48
N PRO A 85 -24.00 -44.38 29.41
CA PRO A 85 -25.30 -43.72 29.56
C PRO A 85 -26.39 -44.72 29.97
N THR A 86 -27.09 -44.39 31.06
CA THR A 86 -28.31 -45.08 31.53
C THR A 86 -29.52 -44.61 30.71
N PRO A 87 -30.41 -45.51 30.25
CA PRO A 87 -31.64 -45.12 29.58
C PRO A 87 -32.74 -44.84 30.61
N THR A 88 -33.28 -43.61 30.61
CA THR A 88 -34.52 -43.28 31.31
C THR A 88 -35.63 -43.06 30.31
N ALA A 89 -36.72 -43.78 30.53
CA ALA A 89 -37.91 -43.87 29.70
C ALA A 89 -38.79 -42.62 29.74
N GLU A 90 -39.65 -42.58 28.73
CA GLU A 90 -40.62 -41.58 28.30
C GLU A 90 -41.60 -41.07 29.38
N ASP A 91 -42.00 -39.80 29.23
CA ASP A 91 -43.32 -39.32 29.64
C ASP A 91 -43.83 -38.27 28.61
N PRO A 92 -44.91 -38.53 27.86
CA PRO A 92 -45.42 -37.59 26.86
C PRO A 92 -46.41 -36.63 27.53
N THR A 93 -45.91 -35.52 28.08
CA THR A 93 -46.78 -34.41 28.48
C THR A 93 -46.77 -33.33 27.40
N SER A 94 -47.88 -33.28 26.67
CA SER A 94 -48.21 -32.24 25.69
C SER A 94 -48.19 -30.86 26.36
N PRO A 95 -47.32 -29.91 25.96
CA PRO A 95 -47.48 -28.52 26.36
C PRO A 95 -48.54 -27.87 25.48
N ALA A 96 -49.43 -27.12 26.12
CA ALA A 96 -50.37 -26.25 25.44
C ALA A 96 -49.61 -25.16 24.65
N GLU A 97 -50.04 -24.91 23.42
CA GLU A 97 -49.61 -23.78 22.60
C GLU A 97 -49.86 -22.47 23.35
N THR A 98 -48.83 -21.99 24.03
CA THR A 98 -48.78 -20.61 24.51
C THR A 98 -48.11 -19.82 23.41
N THR A 99 -48.92 -19.10 22.63
CA THR A 99 -48.44 -18.01 21.77
C THR A 99 -47.89 -16.90 22.67
N THR A 100 -46.65 -17.08 23.13
CA THR A 100 -45.79 -15.99 23.57
C THR A 100 -45.33 -15.27 22.32
N THR A 101 -45.89 -14.09 22.07
CA THR A 101 -45.30 -13.10 21.17
C THR A 101 -43.91 -12.82 21.73
N ALA A 102 -42.88 -13.43 21.13
CA ALA A 102 -41.50 -13.09 21.43
C ALA A 102 -41.33 -11.64 20.99
N GLU A 103 -41.29 -10.75 21.97
CA GLU A 103 -40.85 -9.38 21.78
C GLU A 103 -39.41 -9.50 21.29
N GLU A 104 -39.19 -9.23 20.00
CA GLU A 104 -37.84 -9.21 19.42
C GLU A 104 -37.07 -8.15 20.20
N GLU A 105 -36.26 -8.62 21.15
CA GLU A 105 -35.36 -7.79 21.93
C GLU A 105 -34.41 -7.14 20.92
N HIS A 106 -34.67 -5.87 20.63
CA HIS A 106 -33.88 -5.09 19.68
C HIS A 106 -32.49 -4.93 20.28
N VAL A 107 -31.58 -5.82 19.91
CA VAL A 107 -30.16 -5.70 20.24
C VAL A 107 -29.68 -4.44 19.54
N GLU A 108 -29.47 -3.39 20.33
CA GLU A 108 -28.90 -2.14 19.85
C GLU A 108 -27.54 -2.45 19.22
N ALA A 109 -27.30 -1.92 18.02
CA ALA A 109 -26.03 -2.12 17.33
C ALA A 109 -24.88 -1.60 18.22
N PRO A 110 -23.73 -2.29 18.28
CA PRO A 110 -22.59 -1.80 19.04
C PRO A 110 -22.18 -0.42 18.53
N VAL A 111 -21.86 0.48 19.46
CA VAL A 111 -21.34 1.81 19.10
C VAL A 111 -19.86 1.66 18.80
N LEU A 112 -19.48 1.82 17.54
CA LEU A 112 -18.08 1.74 17.10
C LEU A 112 -17.34 3.07 17.36
N PRO A 113 -16.02 3.05 17.60
CA PRO A 113 -15.24 4.27 17.79
C PRO A 113 -15.11 5.01 16.47
N GLU A 114 -15.28 6.33 16.52
CA GLU A 114 -14.88 7.22 15.45
C GLU A 114 -13.43 7.68 15.65
N PHE A 115 -12.85 8.30 14.63
CA PHE A 115 -11.49 8.87 14.72
C PHE A 115 -11.32 9.78 15.94
N ASP A 116 -12.29 10.66 16.18
CA ASP A 116 -12.24 11.67 17.25
C ASP A 116 -12.33 11.04 18.65
N ASP A 117 -12.88 9.81 18.76
CA ASP A 117 -12.94 9.08 20.03
C ASP A 117 -11.58 8.46 20.41
N LEU A 118 -10.74 8.18 19.41
CA LEU A 118 -9.43 7.55 19.60
C LEU A 118 -8.29 8.58 19.69
N ALA A 119 -8.39 9.70 18.96
CA ALA A 119 -7.38 10.74 18.97
C ALA A 119 -7.18 11.33 20.39
N GLY A 120 -5.93 11.36 20.86
CA GLY A 120 -5.54 11.79 22.20
C GLY A 120 -5.67 10.72 23.28
N THR A 121 -6.18 9.54 22.95
CA THR A 121 -6.24 8.41 23.91
C THR A 121 -4.88 7.70 24.00
N ALA A 122 -4.64 7.04 25.14
CA ALA A 122 -3.49 6.16 25.31
C ALA A 122 -3.92 4.71 25.04
N MET A 123 -3.18 4.00 24.20
CA MET A 123 -3.49 2.63 23.81
C MET A 123 -2.25 1.73 23.87
N ASP A 124 -2.41 0.50 24.33
CA ASP A 124 -1.39 -0.54 24.15
C ASP A 124 -1.48 -1.09 22.72
N LEU A 125 -0.36 -1.10 22.02
CA LEU A 125 -0.26 -1.43 20.60
C LEU A 125 0.67 -2.61 20.37
N PHE A 126 0.50 -3.25 19.22
CA PHE A 126 1.46 -4.21 18.70
C PHE A 126 2.72 -3.50 18.18
N SER A 127 3.81 -4.24 18.06
CA SER A 127 5.04 -3.76 17.42
C SER A 127 4.75 -3.35 15.97
N PHE A 128 5.17 -2.14 15.59
CA PHE A 128 5.05 -1.64 14.22
C PHE A 128 5.93 -2.41 13.22
N MET A 129 6.97 -3.09 13.71
CA MET A 129 7.90 -3.89 12.90
C MET A 129 8.53 -4.98 13.77
N PRO A 130 7.80 -6.08 14.03
CA PRO A 130 8.27 -7.19 14.86
C PRO A 130 9.66 -7.69 14.43
N GLY A 131 10.56 -7.81 15.41
CA GLY A 131 11.95 -8.22 15.19
C GLY A 131 12.92 -7.09 14.83
N ALA A 132 12.44 -5.86 14.62
CA ALA A 132 13.28 -4.67 14.52
C ALA A 132 13.37 -3.95 15.87
N SER A 133 14.48 -3.24 16.11
CA SER A 133 14.69 -2.47 17.34
C SER A 133 13.99 -1.10 17.32
N ILE A 134 12.82 -0.99 16.69
CA ILE A 134 12.09 0.28 16.57
C ILE A 134 11.06 0.48 17.68
N ASP A 135 10.67 -0.55 18.42
CA ASP A 135 9.67 -0.45 19.50
C ASP A 135 10.14 0.46 20.66
N GLY A 136 11.46 0.65 20.80
CA GLY A 136 12.03 1.63 21.74
C GLY A 136 11.91 3.09 21.27
N ILE A 137 11.57 3.30 20.00
CA ILE A 137 11.34 4.61 19.38
C ILE A 137 9.82 4.80 19.23
N CYS A 138 9.18 3.87 18.52
CA CYS A 138 7.74 3.78 18.34
C CYS A 138 7.13 3.10 19.55
N ARG A 139 6.69 3.91 20.51
CA ARG A 139 6.13 3.42 21.77
C ARG A 139 4.93 2.52 21.49
N THR A 140 4.95 1.31 22.04
CA THR A 140 3.83 0.35 21.97
C THR A 140 2.98 0.38 23.24
N ASP A 141 3.57 0.64 24.40
CA ASP A 141 2.87 0.53 25.69
C ASP A 141 2.32 1.90 26.13
N GLY A 142 1.00 2.05 26.23
CA GLY A 142 0.31 3.30 26.54
C GLY A 142 0.72 4.43 25.59
N ALA A 143 0.71 4.14 24.30
CA ALA A 143 1.03 5.08 23.24
C ALA A 143 -0.11 6.09 23.09
N GLU A 144 0.20 7.38 23.21
CA GLU A 144 -0.77 8.45 22.93
C GLU A 144 -0.97 8.56 21.42
N LEU A 145 -2.20 8.38 20.94
CA LEU A 145 -2.55 8.44 19.53
C LEU A 145 -2.74 9.90 19.11
N VAL A 146 -1.82 10.44 18.32
CA VAL A 146 -1.91 11.84 17.87
C VAL A 146 -2.76 11.95 16.61
N ASP A 147 -3.55 13.02 16.51
CA ASP A 147 -4.40 13.29 15.33
C ASP A 147 -3.55 13.52 14.08
N GLY A 148 -3.54 12.53 13.19
CA GLY A 148 -2.81 12.57 11.93
C GLY A 148 -3.42 13.45 10.85
N ARG A 149 -4.64 13.96 11.04
CA ARG A 149 -5.29 14.89 10.10
C ARG A 149 -4.83 16.34 10.29
N THR A 150 -4.06 16.61 11.35
CA THR A 150 -3.64 17.97 11.70
C THR A 150 -2.13 18.17 11.58
N GLY A 151 -1.73 19.15 10.78
CA GLY A 151 -0.31 19.49 10.60
C GLY A 151 0.44 18.45 9.77
N ASP A 152 1.76 18.37 9.98
CA ASP A 152 2.57 17.28 9.42
C ASP A 152 2.56 16.15 10.46
N PRO A 153 1.77 15.08 10.21
CA PRO A 153 1.45 14.05 11.20
C PRO A 153 2.69 13.39 11.77
N MET A 154 3.76 13.35 10.98
CA MET A 154 4.97 12.60 11.29
C MET A 154 6.14 13.54 11.62
N ARG A 155 5.89 14.73 12.18
CA ARG A 155 7.00 15.64 12.55
C ARG A 155 7.95 15.09 13.59
N SER A 156 7.44 14.36 14.57
CA SER A 156 8.21 13.94 15.74
C SER A 156 8.56 12.46 15.66
N THR A 157 9.85 12.16 15.71
CA THR A 157 10.34 10.78 15.86
C THR A 157 9.73 10.12 17.11
N GLY A 158 9.19 8.91 16.94
CA GLY A 158 8.61 8.09 18.00
C GLY A 158 7.16 8.40 18.35
N GLN A 159 6.58 9.44 17.75
CA GLN A 159 5.16 9.74 17.92
C GLN A 159 4.32 8.73 17.14
N VAL A 160 3.31 8.17 17.81
CA VAL A 160 2.29 7.33 17.17
C VAL A 160 1.15 8.24 16.73
N VAL A 161 0.76 8.09 15.47
CA VAL A 161 -0.24 8.92 14.81
C VAL A 161 -1.39 8.03 14.39
N LEU A 162 -2.61 8.44 14.72
CA LEU A 162 -3.82 7.88 14.14
C LEU A 162 -4.03 8.53 12.78
N LEU A 163 -3.98 7.72 11.72
CA LEU A 163 -4.10 8.18 10.34
C LEU A 163 -5.53 8.01 9.83
N GLU A 164 -6.17 6.89 10.17
CA GLU A 164 -7.52 6.58 9.70
C GLU A 164 -8.24 5.60 10.64
N VAL A 165 -9.57 5.67 10.66
CA VAL A 165 -10.46 4.66 11.25
C VAL A 165 -11.53 4.32 10.23
N VAL A 166 -11.72 3.03 9.95
CA VAL A 166 -12.77 2.52 9.06
C VAL A 166 -13.61 1.48 9.78
N HIS A 167 -14.87 1.34 9.35
CA HIS A 167 -15.80 0.34 9.87
C HIS A 167 -16.22 -0.58 8.74
N ALA A 168 -16.01 -1.88 8.91
CA ALA A 168 -16.38 -2.88 7.90
C ALA A 168 -16.70 -4.23 8.54
N PRO A 169 -17.52 -5.08 7.90
CA PRO A 169 -17.71 -6.44 8.34
C PRO A 169 -16.39 -7.23 8.17
N MET A 170 -15.86 -7.77 9.25
CA MET A 170 -14.63 -8.57 9.20
C MET A 170 -14.89 -10.06 9.00
N THR A 171 -16.16 -10.48 8.97
CA THR A 171 -16.62 -11.82 8.62
C THR A 171 -17.82 -11.72 7.68
N ASP A 172 -18.05 -12.74 6.84
CA ASP A 172 -19.16 -12.73 5.87
C ASP A 172 -20.52 -12.56 6.57
N GLY A 173 -21.16 -11.41 6.37
CA GLY A 173 -22.44 -11.08 7.02
C GLY A 173 -22.33 -10.80 8.53
N GLY A 174 -21.10 -10.64 9.04
CA GLY A 174 -20.84 -10.27 10.42
C GLY A 174 -21.22 -8.82 10.74
N GLN A 175 -21.16 -8.48 12.03
CA GLN A 175 -21.25 -7.08 12.46
C GLN A 175 -20.02 -6.31 12.00
N GLU A 176 -20.20 -5.02 11.74
CA GLU A 176 -19.06 -4.12 11.50
C GLU A 176 -18.11 -4.12 12.70
N GLN A 177 -16.83 -4.04 12.41
CA GLN A 177 -15.77 -3.86 13.39
C GLN A 177 -14.98 -2.61 13.00
N ALA A 178 -14.35 -1.98 13.99
CA ALA A 178 -13.50 -0.84 13.75
C ALA A 178 -12.04 -1.24 13.57
N VAL A 179 -11.40 -0.65 12.56
CA VAL A 179 -9.99 -0.85 12.26
C VAL A 179 -9.32 0.52 12.20
N ALA A 180 -8.25 0.68 12.98
CA ALA A 180 -7.42 1.88 12.96
C ALA A 180 -6.14 1.65 12.14
N PHE A 181 -5.80 2.63 11.31
CA PHE A 181 -4.50 2.73 10.66
C PHE A 181 -3.60 3.69 11.43
N LEU A 182 -2.43 3.20 11.81
CA LEU A 182 -1.50 3.88 12.69
C LEU A 182 -0.15 4.03 12.00
N GLY A 183 0.48 5.19 12.19
CA GLY A 183 1.84 5.46 11.74
C GLY A 183 2.76 5.81 12.91
N CYS A 184 4.05 5.52 12.75
CA CYS A 184 5.10 6.03 13.63
C CYS A 184 6.37 6.34 12.84
N ARG A 185 6.92 7.54 13.05
CA ARG A 185 8.18 7.94 12.43
C ARG A 185 9.36 7.45 13.25
N PHE A 186 10.35 6.86 12.59
CA PHE A 186 11.64 6.52 13.17
C PHE A 186 12.77 7.01 12.25
N ALA A 187 13.55 7.98 12.74
CA ALA A 187 14.56 8.68 11.93
C ALA A 187 13.96 9.30 10.65
N GLU A 188 14.45 8.92 9.48
CA GLU A 188 14.00 9.40 8.16
C GLU A 188 12.94 8.49 7.53
N ALA A 189 12.47 7.47 8.26
CA ALA A 189 11.49 6.51 7.79
C ALA A 189 10.24 6.50 8.66
N ALA A 190 9.18 5.88 8.14
CA ALA A 190 7.94 5.61 8.86
C ALA A 190 7.63 4.12 8.86
N ALA A 191 7.06 3.64 9.96
CA ALA A 191 6.45 2.33 10.09
C ALA A 191 4.96 2.50 10.33
N PHE A 192 4.17 1.60 9.76
CA PHE A 192 2.72 1.63 9.75
C PHE A 192 2.16 0.27 10.16
N GLN A 193 0.97 0.28 10.74
CA GLN A 193 0.20 -0.93 11.04
C GLN A 193 -1.30 -0.64 10.97
N ALA A 194 -2.10 -1.66 10.67
CA ALA A 194 -3.54 -1.62 10.85
C ALA A 194 -3.93 -2.59 11.98
N VAL A 195 -4.77 -2.13 12.90
CA VAL A 195 -5.20 -2.89 14.08
C VAL A 195 -6.71 -2.94 14.17
N LEU A 196 -7.24 -4.11 14.51
CA LEU A 196 -8.63 -4.30 14.91
C LEU A 196 -8.82 -3.74 16.32
N LEU A 197 -9.89 -2.98 16.53
CA LEU A 197 -10.24 -2.38 17.82
C LEU A 197 -11.35 -3.17 18.52
N ALA A 198 -11.27 -3.24 19.84
CA ALA A 198 -12.35 -3.75 20.70
C ALA A 198 -12.52 -2.86 21.94
N GLU A 199 -13.68 -2.96 22.58
CA GLU A 199 -13.91 -2.30 23.86
C GLU A 199 -13.04 -2.95 24.96
N ASP A 200 -12.40 -2.11 25.79
CA ASP A 200 -11.53 -2.57 26.89
C ASP A 200 -12.29 -3.00 28.17
N GLY A 201 -13.63 -2.95 28.13
CA GLY A 201 -14.52 -3.23 29.26
C GLY A 201 -14.64 -2.11 30.31
N ASN A 202 -13.89 -1.01 30.17
CA ASN A 202 -13.95 0.19 31.01
C ASN A 202 -14.52 1.41 30.27
N GLY A 203 -15.05 1.22 29.07
CA GLY A 203 -15.56 2.28 28.19
C GLY A 203 -14.48 2.95 27.34
N GLY A 204 -13.29 2.34 27.25
CA GLY A 204 -12.23 2.70 26.32
C GLY A 204 -12.09 1.66 25.20
N TRP A 205 -11.03 1.82 24.42
CA TRP A 205 -10.71 0.98 23.26
C TRP A 205 -9.30 0.40 23.38
N GLU A 206 -9.12 -0.83 22.92
CA GLU A 206 -7.83 -1.50 22.84
C GLU A 206 -7.58 -2.09 21.45
N ALA A 207 -6.30 -2.28 21.10
CA ALA A 207 -5.90 -2.98 19.90
C ALA A 207 -6.03 -4.50 20.13
N ALA A 208 -7.15 -5.09 19.68
CA ALA A 208 -7.46 -6.50 19.89
C ALA A 208 -6.63 -7.44 19.01
N ALA A 209 -6.33 -7.03 17.77
CA ALA A 209 -5.51 -7.81 16.85
C ALA A 209 -4.74 -6.92 15.87
N GLN A 210 -3.54 -7.34 15.49
CA GLN A 210 -2.77 -6.70 14.42
C GLN A 210 -3.15 -7.35 13.08
N LEU A 211 -3.72 -6.57 12.17
CA LEU A 211 -4.07 -7.06 10.83
C LEU A 211 -2.83 -7.14 9.95
N ILE A 212 -2.06 -6.05 9.91
CA ILE A 212 -0.83 -5.93 9.11
C ILE A 212 0.12 -4.95 9.79
N HIS A 213 1.41 -5.08 9.50
CA HIS A 213 2.46 -4.18 9.96
C HIS A 213 3.55 -4.01 8.91
N SER A 214 4.37 -2.98 9.08
CA SER A 214 5.54 -2.76 8.23
C SER A 214 6.60 -3.83 8.44
N LYS A 215 7.29 -4.20 7.36
CA LYS A 215 8.44 -5.11 7.40
C LYS A 215 9.73 -4.35 7.09
N ALA A 216 10.83 -4.74 7.74
CA ALA A 216 12.13 -4.12 7.51
C ALA A 216 12.58 -4.30 6.05
N ASN A 217 12.76 -3.20 5.32
CA ASN A 217 13.15 -3.18 3.89
C ASN A 217 12.22 -3.99 2.97
N ALA A 218 10.96 -4.14 3.34
CA ALA A 218 9.96 -4.86 2.58
C ALA A 218 8.59 -4.16 2.73
N ASP A 219 7.53 -4.93 2.52
CA ASP A 219 6.15 -4.49 2.43
C ASP A 219 5.75 -3.52 3.55
N ARG A 220 5.04 -2.45 3.18
CA ARG A 220 4.48 -1.49 4.13
C ARG A 220 3.04 -1.19 3.77
N PRO A 221 2.10 -1.32 4.74
CA PRO A 221 0.77 -0.78 4.53
C PRO A 221 0.89 0.75 4.49
N TYR A 222 0.16 1.39 3.59
CA TYR A 222 0.14 2.85 3.46
C TYR A 222 -1.25 3.45 3.62
N ASP A 223 -2.29 2.62 3.63
CA ASP A 223 -3.68 3.07 3.65
C ASP A 223 -4.65 1.91 3.96
N ILE A 224 -5.88 2.22 4.43
CA ILE A 224 -6.97 1.26 4.63
C ILE A 224 -8.30 1.81 4.09
N ALA A 225 -9.20 0.96 3.62
CA ALA A 225 -10.59 1.37 3.38
C ALA A 225 -11.59 0.28 3.76
N ALA A 226 -12.78 0.71 4.14
CA ALA A 226 -13.92 -0.18 4.31
C ALA A 226 -14.57 -0.51 2.97
N HIS A 227 -14.96 -1.77 2.78
CA HIS A 227 -15.78 -2.20 1.66
C HIS A 227 -16.86 -3.18 2.14
N PRO A 228 -18.14 -2.99 1.76
CA PRO A 228 -19.24 -3.82 2.26
C PRO A 228 -19.08 -5.32 1.97
N ASP A 229 -18.57 -5.66 0.78
CA ASP A 229 -18.41 -7.07 0.36
C ASP A 229 -17.01 -7.67 0.61
N TYR A 230 -16.00 -6.84 0.91
CA TYR A 230 -14.61 -7.29 1.04
C TYR A 230 -14.07 -7.09 2.47
N GLY A 231 -14.81 -6.46 3.37
CA GLY A 231 -14.32 -6.11 4.70
C GLY A 231 -13.34 -4.95 4.62
N VAL A 232 -12.18 -5.09 5.26
CA VAL A 232 -11.14 -4.05 5.19
C VAL A 232 -10.17 -4.35 4.06
N LEU A 233 -9.99 -3.37 3.18
CA LEU A 233 -8.99 -3.39 2.14
C LEU A 233 -7.78 -2.56 2.60
N ILE A 234 -6.58 -3.05 2.34
CA ILE A 234 -5.33 -2.44 2.79
C ILE A 234 -4.42 -2.22 1.59
N GLY A 235 -4.04 -0.96 1.34
CA GLY A 235 -3.03 -0.62 0.35
C GLY A 235 -1.64 -0.97 0.86
N VAL A 236 -0.88 -1.75 0.09
CA VAL A 236 0.48 -2.19 0.45
C VAL A 236 1.47 -1.87 -0.67
N ALA A 237 2.63 -1.33 -0.30
CA ALA A 237 3.74 -1.09 -1.21
C ALA A 237 4.92 -2.02 -0.87
N GLU A 238 5.64 -2.53 -1.88
CA GLU A 238 6.79 -3.45 -1.71
C GLU A 238 7.87 -2.88 -0.78
N ARG A 239 8.06 -1.56 -0.80
CA ARG A 239 9.03 -0.83 0.02
C ARG A 239 8.74 0.67 -0.03
N TYR A 240 8.97 1.35 1.08
CA TYR A 240 9.08 2.81 1.08
C TYR A 240 10.51 3.19 0.70
N MET A 241 10.69 3.74 -0.50
CA MET A 241 11.97 4.32 -0.90
C MET A 241 11.97 5.81 -0.69
N CYS A 242 12.51 6.25 0.45
CA CYS A 242 13.14 7.56 0.47
C CYS A 242 14.52 7.41 -0.21
N CYS A 243 14.64 7.97 -1.43
CA CYS A 243 15.89 8.54 -1.96
C CYS A 243 16.92 7.65 -2.71
N ALA A 244 16.63 6.45 -3.22
CA ALA A 244 17.70 5.69 -3.92
C ALA A 244 17.31 4.63 -4.97
N GLY A 245 16.04 4.49 -5.36
CA GLY A 245 15.66 3.52 -6.39
C GLY A 245 14.78 4.11 -7.47
N ASP A 246 14.70 3.37 -8.58
CA ASP A 246 13.79 3.61 -9.68
C ASP A 246 12.35 3.65 -9.14
N PRO A 247 11.66 4.81 -9.13
CA PRO A 247 10.28 4.91 -8.65
C PRO A 247 9.34 4.00 -9.44
N ASP A 248 9.65 3.74 -10.71
CA ASP A 248 8.92 2.80 -11.58
C ASP A 248 9.06 1.33 -11.14
N ALA A 249 9.91 1.06 -10.13
CA ALA A 249 10.19 -0.27 -9.61
C ALA A 249 9.65 -0.49 -8.20
N ILE A 250 8.58 0.22 -7.80
CA ILE A 250 7.83 -0.08 -6.58
C ILE A 250 6.53 -0.76 -6.98
N ASP A 251 6.36 -2.02 -6.58
CA ASP A 251 5.10 -2.73 -6.76
C ASP A 251 4.09 -2.32 -5.66
N TYR A 252 2.86 -2.03 -6.07
CA TYR A 252 1.71 -1.79 -5.19
C TYR A 252 0.70 -2.94 -5.31
N TRP A 253 -0.02 -3.23 -4.24
CA TRP A 253 -1.16 -4.16 -4.26
C TRP A 253 -2.13 -3.90 -3.12
N VAL A 254 -3.28 -4.56 -3.18
CA VAL A 254 -4.30 -4.54 -2.13
C VAL A 254 -4.33 -5.87 -1.43
N GLU A 255 -4.38 -5.84 -0.11
CA GLU A 255 -4.71 -7.00 0.71
C GLU A 255 -6.10 -6.83 1.31
N ARG A 256 -6.90 -7.88 1.24
CA ARG A 256 -8.17 -8.00 1.93
C ARG A 256 -7.93 -8.57 3.31
N ALA A 257 -8.31 -7.84 4.36
CA ALA A 257 -8.26 -8.27 5.74
C ALA A 257 -9.66 -8.71 6.23
N VAL A 258 -9.74 -9.96 6.68
CA VAL A 258 -10.92 -10.57 7.30
C VAL A 258 -10.50 -11.36 8.55
N LEU A 259 -11.45 -11.87 9.31
CA LEU A 259 -11.22 -12.80 10.41
C LEU A 259 -11.63 -14.22 9.98
N ASP A 260 -10.85 -15.22 10.42
CA ASP A 260 -11.24 -16.63 10.30
C ASP A 260 -12.31 -17.03 11.33
N ASP A 261 -12.77 -18.29 11.28
CA ASP A 261 -13.81 -18.82 12.17
C ASP A 261 -13.47 -18.78 13.67
N VAL A 262 -12.19 -18.57 14.03
CA VAL A 262 -11.73 -18.47 15.41
C VAL A 262 -11.30 -17.04 15.77
N GLY A 263 -11.51 -16.07 14.88
CA GLY A 263 -11.26 -14.66 15.11
C GLY A 263 -9.81 -14.22 14.85
N ASN A 264 -9.00 -14.99 14.12
CA ASN A 264 -7.67 -14.54 13.72
C ASN A 264 -7.72 -13.74 12.42
N PRO A 265 -6.91 -12.67 12.29
CA PRO A 265 -6.74 -11.97 11.02
C PRO A 265 -6.19 -12.88 9.91
N VAL A 266 -6.82 -12.80 8.74
CA VAL A 266 -6.36 -13.41 7.49
C VAL A 266 -6.25 -12.32 6.44
N LEU A 267 -5.11 -12.31 5.73
CA LEU A 267 -4.83 -11.38 4.64
C LEU A 267 -4.81 -12.13 3.31
N ASP A 268 -5.65 -11.70 2.38
CA ASP A 268 -5.68 -12.20 1.02
C ASP A 268 -5.25 -11.10 0.04
N ARG A 269 -4.11 -11.28 -0.63
CA ARG A 269 -3.71 -10.37 -1.71
C ARG A 269 -4.67 -10.52 -2.89
N LEU A 270 -5.35 -9.43 -3.23
CA LEU A 270 -6.26 -9.37 -4.37
C LEU A 270 -5.47 -9.29 -5.67
N ALA A 271 -5.96 -9.95 -6.72
CA ALA A 271 -5.54 -9.62 -8.07
C ALA A 271 -6.03 -8.22 -8.44
N GLU A 272 -5.33 -7.53 -9.33
CA GLU A 272 -5.71 -6.19 -9.81
C GLU A 272 -7.16 -6.15 -10.33
N SER A 273 -7.61 -7.21 -11.00
CA SER A 273 -9.00 -7.33 -11.48
C SER A 273 -10.05 -7.58 -10.40
N GLU A 274 -9.64 -7.88 -9.17
CA GLU A 274 -10.50 -8.14 -8.01
C GLU A 274 -10.55 -6.94 -7.06
N VAL A 275 -9.64 -5.96 -7.21
CA VAL A 275 -9.68 -4.72 -6.45
C VAL A 275 -10.97 -3.98 -6.81
N PRO A 276 -11.85 -3.69 -5.83
CA PRO A 276 -13.08 -2.95 -6.10
C PRO A 276 -12.78 -1.58 -6.70
N SER A 277 -13.65 -1.14 -7.61
CA SER A 277 -13.64 0.24 -8.08
C SER A 277 -13.90 1.18 -6.89
N GLY A 278 -13.20 2.30 -6.83
CA GLY A 278 -13.34 3.26 -5.73
C GLY A 278 -12.35 3.02 -4.58
N PHE A 279 -11.29 2.23 -4.80
CA PHE A 279 -10.25 2.05 -3.77
C PHE A 279 -9.03 2.96 -3.98
N PHE A 280 -8.77 3.34 -5.23
CA PHE A 280 -7.65 4.18 -5.58
C PHE A 280 -8.04 5.26 -6.61
N ALA A 281 -7.58 6.48 -6.33
CA ALA A 281 -7.32 7.49 -7.34
C ALA A 281 -6.11 7.06 -8.20
N ASP A 282 -5.93 7.72 -9.34
CA ASP A 282 -4.79 7.51 -10.24
C ASP A 282 -4.46 8.87 -10.84
N LEU A 283 -3.65 9.65 -10.15
CA LEU A 283 -3.32 11.01 -10.55
C LEU A 283 -2.20 10.98 -11.58
N ALA A 284 -2.55 11.33 -12.82
CA ALA A 284 -1.60 11.46 -13.90
C ALA A 284 -1.28 12.93 -14.15
N VAL A 285 0.00 13.28 -14.09
CA VAL A 285 0.52 14.62 -14.36
C VAL A 285 1.14 14.67 -15.75
N THR A 286 0.84 15.72 -16.49
CA THR A 286 1.47 16.02 -17.78
C THR A 286 1.90 17.47 -17.83
N VAL A 287 3.03 17.74 -18.47
CA VAL A 287 3.50 19.09 -18.77
C VAL A 287 3.55 19.31 -20.27
N ASP A 288 2.83 20.33 -20.73
CA ASP A 288 2.99 20.89 -22.07
C ASP A 288 3.73 22.23 -21.97
N ALA A 289 4.64 22.50 -22.91
CA ALA A 289 5.36 23.76 -22.98
C ALA A 289 5.35 24.32 -24.40
N ILE A 290 5.06 25.60 -24.52
CA ILE A 290 5.00 26.31 -25.80
C ILE A 290 5.88 27.56 -25.70
N GLU A 291 6.88 27.67 -26.58
CA GLU A 291 7.67 28.90 -26.70
C GLU A 291 6.77 30.03 -27.19
N THR A 292 6.87 31.18 -26.54
CA THR A 292 6.10 32.37 -26.87
C THR A 292 6.72 33.11 -28.06
N ALA A 293 6.20 34.31 -28.38
CA ALA A 293 6.82 35.15 -29.41
C ALA A 293 8.16 35.74 -28.99
N ASP A 294 8.42 35.83 -27.68
CA ASP A 294 9.67 36.31 -27.13
C ASP A 294 10.62 35.12 -26.94
N ALA A 295 11.76 35.15 -27.64
CA ALA A 295 12.71 34.04 -27.66
C ALA A 295 13.20 33.68 -26.26
N GLY A 296 13.19 32.39 -25.93
CA GLY A 296 13.56 31.89 -24.60
C GLY A 296 12.47 32.08 -23.53
N VAL A 297 11.30 32.61 -23.87
CA VAL A 297 10.15 32.69 -22.96
C VAL A 297 9.14 31.62 -23.34
N TRP A 298 8.73 30.80 -22.37
CA TRP A 298 7.85 29.66 -22.54
C TRP A 298 6.61 29.78 -21.65
N THR A 299 5.46 29.33 -22.15
CA THR A 299 4.28 29.07 -21.34
C THR A 299 4.21 27.58 -21.04
N LEU A 300 4.24 27.24 -19.75
CA LEU A 300 4.06 25.89 -19.24
C LEU A 300 2.60 25.68 -18.87
N THR A 301 2.05 24.53 -19.23
CA THR A 301 0.72 24.07 -18.84
C THR A 301 0.88 22.73 -18.16
N VAL A 302 0.62 22.68 -16.84
CA VAL A 302 0.53 21.42 -16.11
C VAL A 302 -0.93 21.01 -16.06
N THR A 303 -1.17 19.76 -16.40
CA THR A 303 -2.47 19.13 -16.29
C THR A 303 -2.35 17.94 -15.35
N VAL A 304 -3.19 17.90 -14.32
CA VAL A 304 -3.34 16.76 -13.41
C VAL A 304 -4.71 16.15 -13.65
N ARG A 305 -4.77 14.85 -13.90
CA ARG A 305 -6.02 14.15 -14.15
C ARG A 305 -6.13 12.93 -13.26
N ASN A 306 -7.31 12.74 -12.67
CA ASN A 306 -7.61 11.49 -11.97
C ASN A 306 -8.16 10.45 -12.96
N ASN A 307 -7.35 9.50 -13.37
CA ASN A 307 -7.71 8.35 -14.18
C ASN A 307 -8.26 7.18 -13.35
N GLY A 308 -8.32 7.36 -12.03
CA GLY A 308 -8.56 6.31 -11.07
C GLY A 308 -10.00 5.89 -11.03
N SER A 309 -10.29 4.98 -10.11
CA SER A 309 -11.65 4.52 -9.86
C SER A 309 -12.30 5.21 -8.67
N ASP A 310 -11.53 5.98 -7.90
CA ASP A 310 -12.00 6.80 -6.78
C ASP A 310 -11.63 8.28 -6.96
N ALA A 311 -12.34 9.15 -6.24
CA ALA A 311 -11.95 10.55 -6.14
C ALA A 311 -10.62 10.66 -5.37
N SER A 312 -9.76 11.61 -5.76
CA SER A 312 -8.58 11.90 -4.96
C SER A 312 -9.01 12.70 -3.73
N GLY A 313 -8.38 12.43 -2.59
CA GLY A 313 -8.37 13.35 -1.46
C GLY A 313 -7.69 14.68 -1.84
N ARG A 314 -7.66 15.61 -0.89
CA ARG A 314 -6.87 16.85 -1.04
C ARG A 314 -5.41 16.50 -1.29
N TYR A 315 -4.72 17.19 -2.17
CA TYR A 315 -3.27 17.00 -2.35
C TYR A 315 -2.56 18.31 -2.61
N ARG A 316 -1.24 18.26 -2.51
CA ARG A 316 -0.37 19.38 -2.86
C ARG A 316 0.27 19.12 -4.21
N LEU A 317 0.16 20.09 -5.10
CA LEU A 317 0.97 20.16 -6.31
C LEU A 317 2.26 20.90 -5.97
N SER A 318 3.40 20.29 -6.25
CA SER A 318 4.71 20.94 -6.07
C SER A 318 5.52 20.88 -7.35
N GLY A 319 6.44 21.81 -7.52
CA GLY A 319 7.35 21.80 -8.66
C GLY A 319 8.62 22.56 -8.39
N CYS A 320 9.58 22.41 -9.29
CA CYS A 320 10.89 23.01 -9.19
C CYS A 320 11.47 23.30 -10.57
N LEU A 321 12.47 24.16 -10.59
CA LEU A 321 13.19 24.54 -11.78
C LEU A 321 14.69 24.30 -11.60
N ASP A 322 15.37 23.93 -12.68
CA ASP A 322 16.83 23.96 -12.71
C ASP A 322 17.36 25.41 -12.67
N ALA A 323 18.61 25.55 -12.24
CA ALA A 323 19.33 26.82 -12.28
C ALA A 323 19.35 27.40 -13.71
N GLY A 324 19.05 28.69 -13.83
CA GLY A 324 19.01 29.40 -15.12
C GLY A 324 17.64 29.53 -15.76
N ILE A 325 16.58 29.02 -15.10
CA ILE A 325 15.19 29.34 -15.43
C ILE A 325 14.65 30.35 -14.44
N GLU A 326 14.15 31.48 -14.93
CA GLU A 326 13.38 32.45 -14.15
C GLU A 326 11.89 32.23 -14.41
N ALA A 327 11.04 32.29 -13.39
CA ALA A 327 9.60 32.11 -13.53
C ALA A 327 8.84 33.31 -12.97
N ASP A 328 7.60 33.48 -13.43
CA ASP A 328 6.67 34.47 -12.88
C ASP A 328 6.08 34.09 -11.51
N ALA A 329 6.43 32.91 -10.99
CA ALA A 329 6.13 32.44 -9.65
C ALA A 329 7.41 32.12 -8.86
N ASP A 330 7.28 32.08 -7.54
CA ASP A 330 8.38 31.74 -6.61
C ASP A 330 8.64 30.22 -6.66
N PHE A 331 9.45 29.76 -7.61
CA PHE A 331 9.98 28.39 -7.63
C PHE A 331 11.32 28.32 -6.91
N VAL A 332 11.58 27.18 -6.24
CA VAL A 332 12.91 26.81 -5.74
C VAL A 332 13.65 25.91 -6.72
N GLU A 333 14.97 25.83 -6.53
CA GLU A 333 15.81 24.91 -7.30
C GLU A 333 15.50 23.44 -6.92
N CYS A 334 15.53 22.53 -7.90
CA CYS A 334 15.06 21.15 -7.71
C CYS A 334 15.77 20.33 -6.60
N PHE A 335 16.97 20.71 -6.17
CA PHE A 335 17.63 20.02 -5.06
C PHE A 335 17.06 20.37 -3.67
N GLU A 336 16.16 21.36 -3.56
CA GLU A 336 15.56 21.80 -2.29
C GLU A 336 14.21 21.14 -1.98
N GLY A 337 13.76 20.15 -2.78
CA GLY A 337 12.51 19.41 -2.52
C GLY A 337 11.25 20.05 -3.10
N GLY A 338 11.39 21.01 -4.03
CA GLY A 338 10.29 21.66 -4.72
C GLY A 338 9.54 22.72 -3.90
N THR A 339 8.83 23.60 -4.59
CA THR A 339 7.92 24.58 -3.98
C THR A 339 6.49 24.13 -4.17
N ALA A 340 5.67 24.34 -3.15
CA ALA A 340 4.23 24.20 -3.26
C ALA A 340 3.69 25.16 -4.33
N LEU A 341 3.14 24.63 -5.42
CA LEU A 341 2.49 25.41 -6.48
C LEU A 341 1.03 25.68 -6.16
N GLY A 342 0.43 24.82 -5.33
CA GLY A 342 -0.92 24.99 -4.81
C GLY A 342 -1.41 23.74 -4.07
N ASP A 343 -2.43 23.93 -3.23
CA ASP A 343 -3.21 22.81 -2.71
C ASP A 343 -4.46 22.64 -3.59
N ILE A 344 -4.81 21.39 -3.91
CA ILE A 344 -5.97 21.00 -4.70
C ILE A 344 -6.89 20.20 -3.77
N ASP A 345 -8.16 20.60 -3.66
CA ASP A 345 -9.13 20.00 -2.71
C ASP A 345 -9.53 18.56 -3.04
N GLY A 346 -9.04 18.01 -4.15
CA GLY A 346 -9.34 16.69 -4.69
C GLY A 346 -9.73 16.77 -6.16
N LEU A 347 -9.80 15.63 -6.81
CA LEU A 347 -10.29 15.44 -8.17
C LEU A 347 -11.26 14.27 -8.18
N ASP A 348 -12.49 14.50 -8.61
CA ASP A 348 -13.43 13.42 -8.89
C ASP A 348 -12.87 12.50 -9.99
N VAL A 349 -13.43 11.29 -10.11
CA VAL A 349 -13.06 10.33 -11.15
C VAL A 349 -13.21 10.96 -12.55
N GLY A 350 -12.11 11.01 -13.29
CA GLY A 350 -12.03 11.59 -14.62
C GLY A 350 -11.91 13.12 -14.66
N GLU A 351 -11.95 13.80 -13.50
CA GLU A 351 -11.76 15.24 -13.40
C GLU A 351 -10.31 15.63 -13.74
N THR A 352 -10.12 16.89 -14.17
CA THR A 352 -8.83 17.43 -14.57
C THR A 352 -8.63 18.81 -13.97
N TYR A 353 -7.48 19.01 -13.33
CA TYR A 353 -6.97 20.30 -12.92
C TYR A 353 -5.92 20.79 -13.94
N THR A 354 -5.94 22.08 -14.26
CA THR A 354 -4.96 22.69 -15.15
C THR A 354 -4.44 24.00 -14.56
N ALA A 355 -3.12 24.17 -14.56
CA ALA A 355 -2.45 25.38 -14.15
C ALA A 355 -1.38 25.77 -15.19
N THR A 356 -1.11 27.08 -15.29
CA THR A 356 -0.20 27.64 -16.29
C THR A 356 0.77 28.63 -15.67
N TRP A 357 2.02 28.59 -16.11
CA TRP A 357 3.09 29.51 -15.69
C TRP A 357 3.86 30.03 -16.88
N THR A 358 4.50 31.19 -16.74
CA THR A 358 5.44 31.72 -17.72
C THR A 358 6.84 31.62 -17.18
N VAL A 359 7.76 31.05 -17.97
CA VAL A 359 9.17 30.92 -17.61
C VAL A 359 10.06 31.53 -18.67
N THR A 360 11.19 32.09 -18.25
CA THR A 360 12.26 32.62 -19.09
C THR A 360 13.49 31.76 -18.88
N VAL A 361 13.93 31.10 -19.95
CA VAL A 361 15.12 30.27 -19.96
C VAL A 361 16.28 31.13 -20.44
N ALA A 362 17.25 31.39 -19.56
CA ALA A 362 18.43 32.13 -19.96
C ALA A 362 19.23 31.32 -20.99
N ALA A 363 19.68 31.97 -22.07
CA ALA A 363 20.62 31.37 -23.01
C ALA A 363 22.01 31.24 -22.35
N THR A 364 22.16 30.29 -21.44
CA THR A 364 23.43 30.05 -20.73
C THR A 364 24.35 29.24 -21.62
N GLY A 365 25.49 29.82 -21.99
CA GLY A 365 26.41 29.29 -22.99
C GLY A 365 27.15 27.99 -22.65
N ASP A 366 26.84 27.28 -21.56
CA ASP A 366 27.51 26.03 -21.17
C ASP A 366 26.59 24.94 -20.59
N SER A 367 25.33 25.25 -20.23
CA SER A 367 24.34 24.27 -19.75
C SER A 367 23.27 24.07 -20.82
N ALA A 368 23.43 23.02 -21.62
CA ALA A 368 22.54 22.69 -22.75
C ALA A 368 21.17 22.11 -22.34
N TYR A 369 20.90 21.98 -21.04
CA TYR A 369 19.68 21.38 -20.51
C TYR A 369 19.26 22.15 -19.27
N ALA A 370 18.02 22.62 -19.29
CA ALA A 370 17.31 23.10 -18.11
C ALA A 370 16.00 22.31 -18.03
N ARG A 371 15.60 21.90 -16.82
CA ARG A 371 14.40 21.11 -16.58
C ARG A 371 13.41 21.83 -15.69
N PHE A 372 12.12 21.68 -16.01
CA PHE A 372 11.02 21.89 -15.09
C PHE A 372 10.47 20.53 -14.66
N THR A 373 10.30 20.32 -13.36
CA THR A 373 9.66 19.11 -12.80
C THR A 373 8.48 19.52 -11.94
N VAL A 374 7.39 18.75 -12.04
CA VAL A 374 6.18 18.91 -11.24
C VAL A 374 5.72 17.54 -10.74
N GLU A 375 5.22 17.51 -9.50
CA GLU A 375 4.71 16.31 -8.84
C GLU A 375 3.37 16.62 -8.18
N ALA A 376 2.37 15.76 -8.42
CA ALA A 376 1.13 15.75 -7.67
C ALA A 376 1.27 14.81 -6.47
N ASP A 377 0.76 15.24 -5.31
CA ASP A 377 0.85 14.52 -4.04
C ASP A 377 2.29 14.24 -3.61
N THR A 378 3.04 15.32 -3.37
CA THR A 378 4.44 15.20 -2.93
C THR A 378 4.59 14.29 -1.73
N ARG A 379 5.52 13.34 -1.87
CA ARG A 379 5.95 12.25 -0.96
C ARG A 379 6.19 12.60 0.52
N SER A 380 5.98 13.84 0.95
CA SER A 380 6.22 14.30 2.32
C SER A 380 5.06 14.07 3.28
N GLU A 381 3.83 13.83 2.80
CA GLU A 381 2.66 13.58 3.66
C GLU A 381 2.01 12.25 3.25
N PRO A 382 2.54 11.10 3.70
CA PRO A 382 1.96 9.80 3.39
C PRO A 382 0.47 9.76 3.81
N GLY A 383 -0.41 9.41 2.87
CA GLY A 383 -1.80 9.04 3.15
C GLY A 383 -2.89 10.05 2.79
N ILE A 384 -2.63 11.09 1.99
CA ILE A 384 -3.72 12.00 1.57
C ILE A 384 -4.38 11.59 0.25
N VAL A 385 -3.62 11.08 -0.74
CA VAL A 385 -4.19 10.48 -1.94
C VAL A 385 -3.81 9.01 -2.07
N ARG A 386 -4.83 8.18 -2.29
CA ARG A 386 -4.72 6.75 -2.55
C ARG A 386 -4.42 6.54 -4.02
N ASP A 387 -3.18 6.67 -4.43
CA ASP A 387 -2.81 6.54 -5.84
C ASP A 387 -2.34 5.11 -6.19
N VAL A 388 -2.84 4.55 -7.31
CA VAL A 388 -2.37 3.25 -7.85
C VAL A 388 -0.98 3.35 -8.45
N VAL A 389 -0.66 4.45 -9.14
CA VAL A 389 0.51 4.61 -9.98
C VAL A 389 1.26 5.86 -9.56
N LEU A 390 2.16 5.76 -8.59
CA LEU A 390 3.00 6.91 -8.23
C LEU A 390 3.98 7.36 -9.34
N ALA A 391 4.15 6.56 -10.39
CA ALA A 391 5.09 6.84 -11.47
C ALA A 391 4.61 7.95 -12.42
N ASP A 392 3.29 8.12 -12.62
CA ASP A 392 2.74 9.21 -13.43
C ASP A 392 2.27 10.41 -12.61
N ASN A 393 2.49 10.40 -11.29
CA ASN A 393 2.38 11.58 -10.45
C ASN A 393 3.46 12.62 -10.70
N GLU A 394 4.54 12.27 -11.39
CA GLU A 394 5.66 13.16 -11.72
C GLU A 394 5.74 13.38 -13.23
N ALA A 395 5.91 14.64 -13.64
CA ALA A 395 6.16 14.99 -15.02
C ALA A 395 7.25 16.05 -15.13
N PHE A 396 7.98 16.03 -16.24
CA PHE A 396 9.02 17.00 -16.50
C PHE A 396 9.03 17.48 -17.95
N PHE A 397 9.59 18.67 -18.17
CA PHE A 397 9.86 19.22 -19.48
C PHE A 397 11.33 19.68 -19.56
N ASP A 398 12.04 19.20 -20.56
CA ASP A 398 13.43 19.59 -20.85
C ASP A 398 13.44 20.70 -21.91
N PHE A 399 13.96 21.87 -21.54
CA PHE A 399 14.18 22.98 -22.47
C PHE A 399 15.44 22.72 -23.28
N ASN A 400 15.30 22.67 -24.61
CA ASN A 400 16.43 22.64 -25.54
C ASN A 400 16.70 24.08 -26.01
N ALA A 401 17.77 24.69 -25.49
CA ALA A 401 18.21 26.04 -25.85
C ALA A 401 19.04 26.08 -27.14
#